data_AF-A0A528D137-F1
#
_entry.id   AF-A0A528D137-F1
#
_cell.length_a   1.000
_cell.length_b   1.000
_cell.length_c   1.000
_cell.angle_alpha   90.00
_cell.angle_beta   90.00
_cell.angle_gamma   90.00
#
_symmetry.space_group_name_H-M   'P 1'
#
loop_
_entity.id
_entity.type
_entity.pdbx_description
1 polymer ?
#
loop_
_entity_poly.entity_id
_entity_poly.type
_entity_poly.pdbx_seq_one_letter_code
_entity_poly.pdbx_strand_id
1 'polypeptide(L)'
;GLGGNCVTVSNTLWAGMAAHGALPDLDPARTGKALGALIRERASSGGDPLRFAVVHPHSGHNYELRYWLAACGIDPAREIEVVIVPPPFMADALAAGRIDGYCAGGKRVGHE
;
A
#
# COMPACT_ATOMS: atom_id res chain seq x y z
N GLY A 1 6.16 9.58 -6.88
CA GLY A 1 5.98 10.51 -5.74
C GLY A 1 7.33 11.09 -5.34
N LEU A 2 7.40 12.39 -5.03
CA LEU A 2 8.63 13.15 -4.74
C LEU A 2 9.15 13.04 -3.28
N GLY A 3 8.59 12.14 -2.47
CA GLY A 3 8.87 12.03 -1.02
C GLY A 3 9.86 10.93 -0.60
N GLY A 4 10.51 10.22 -1.54
CA GLY A 4 11.43 9.12 -1.20
C GLY A 4 10.77 7.88 -0.57
N ASN A 5 9.44 7.88 -0.43
CA ASN A 5 8.69 6.73 0.08
C ASN A 5 8.37 5.73 -1.00
N CYS A 6 8.54 4.46 -0.66
CA CYS A 6 8.16 3.34 -1.50
C CYS A 6 7.02 2.58 -0.83
N VAL A 7 5.92 2.40 -1.56
CA VAL A 7 4.87 1.44 -1.18
C VAL A 7 5.17 0.14 -1.92
N THR A 8 5.51 -0.89 -1.15
CA THR A 8 5.69 -2.24 -1.67
C THR A 8 4.37 -3.00 -1.51
N VAL A 9 3.95 -3.72 -2.53
CA VAL A 9 2.75 -4.57 -2.51
C VAL A 9 3.13 -6.02 -2.82
N SER A 10 2.31 -6.97 -2.36
CA SER A 10 2.46 -8.39 -2.68
C SER A 10 2.18 -8.63 -4.17
N ASN A 11 2.72 -9.72 -4.72
CA ASN A 11 2.44 -10.10 -6.11
C ASN A 11 0.95 -10.36 -6.35
N THR A 12 0.25 -10.91 -5.38
CA THR A 12 -1.21 -11.14 -5.43
C THR A 12 -1.96 -9.81 -5.50
N LEU A 13 -1.61 -8.85 -4.64
CA LEU A 13 -2.20 -7.52 -4.67
C LEU A 13 -1.91 -6.81 -6.00
N TRP A 14 -0.67 -6.87 -6.48
CA TRP A 14 -0.28 -6.31 -7.77
C TRP A 14 -1.08 -6.89 -8.93
N ALA A 15 -1.25 -8.21 -8.99
CA ALA A 15 -2.04 -8.86 -10.03
C ALA A 15 -3.50 -8.39 -10.01
N GLY A 16 -4.10 -8.26 -8.82
CA GLY A 16 -5.44 -7.68 -8.67
C GLY A 16 -5.50 -6.24 -9.16
N MET A 17 -4.54 -5.40 -8.76
CA MET A 17 -4.47 -4.01 -9.21
C MET A 17 -4.28 -3.91 -10.74
N ALA A 18 -3.46 -4.77 -11.33
CA ALA A 18 -3.25 -4.82 -12.78
C ALA A 18 -4.54 -5.20 -13.53
N ALA A 19 -5.34 -6.11 -12.98
CA ALA A 19 -6.67 -6.43 -13.53
C ALA A 19 -7.62 -5.21 -13.53
N HIS A 20 -7.42 -4.27 -12.60
CA HIS A 20 -8.13 -2.99 -12.51
C HIS A 20 -7.41 -1.83 -13.23
N GLY A 21 -6.39 -2.12 -14.04
CA GLY A 21 -5.72 -1.14 -14.89
C GLY A 21 -4.52 -0.41 -14.26
N ALA A 22 -3.95 -0.94 -13.17
CA ALA A 22 -2.64 -0.49 -12.70
C ALA A 22 -1.54 -0.85 -13.72
N LEU A 23 -0.59 0.06 -13.91
CA LEU A 23 0.57 -0.11 -14.78
C LEU A 23 1.85 0.18 -13.98
N PRO A 24 3.01 -0.36 -14.39
CA PRO A 24 4.30 -0.03 -13.77
C PRO A 24 4.82 1.33 -14.26
N ASP A 25 3.96 2.34 -14.35
CA ASP A 25 4.22 3.67 -14.94
C ASP A 25 4.48 4.75 -13.86
N LEU A 26 4.63 4.35 -12.59
CA LEU A 26 4.78 5.23 -11.42
C LEU A 26 3.66 6.29 -11.28
N ASP A 27 2.54 6.14 -12.00
CA ASP A 27 1.40 7.04 -11.92
C ASP A 27 0.60 6.74 -10.64
N PRO A 28 0.65 7.65 -9.64
CA PRO A 28 -0.02 7.40 -8.37
C PRO A 28 -1.54 7.47 -8.48
N ALA A 29 -2.10 8.25 -9.43
CA ALA A 29 -3.53 8.40 -9.60
C ALA A 29 -4.13 7.15 -10.23
N ARG A 30 -3.50 6.62 -11.29
CA ARG A 30 -3.88 5.35 -11.91
C ARG A 30 -3.79 4.21 -10.91
N THR A 31 -2.64 4.09 -10.24
CA THR A 31 -2.38 3.03 -9.26
C THR A 31 -3.38 3.08 -8.11
N GLY A 32 -3.67 4.28 -7.59
CA GLY A 32 -4.63 4.45 -6.51
C GLY A 32 -6.09 4.18 -6.93
N LYS A 33 -6.47 4.54 -8.16
CA LYS A 33 -7.78 4.19 -8.72
C LYS A 33 -7.95 2.67 -8.84
N ALA A 34 -6.94 1.98 -9.35
CA ALA A 34 -6.94 0.53 -9.48
C ALA A 34 -7.00 -0.17 -8.11
N LEU A 35 -6.22 0.30 -7.13
CA LEU A 35 -6.27 -0.18 -5.75
C LEU A 35 -7.67 0.00 -5.14
N GLY A 36 -8.27 1.18 -5.31
CA GLY A 36 -9.61 1.46 -4.80
C GLY A 36 -10.70 0.62 -5.47
N ALA A 37 -10.57 0.31 -6.76
CA ALA A 37 -11.48 -0.60 -7.44
C ALA A 37 -11.39 -2.02 -6.87
N LEU A 38 -10.17 -2.53 -6.68
CA LEU A 38 -9.92 -3.84 -6.08
C LEU A 38 -10.45 -3.94 -4.65
N ILE A 39 -10.23 -2.92 -3.82
CA ILE A 39 -10.74 -2.87 -2.44
C ILE A 39 -12.26 -3.01 -2.42
N ARG A 40 -12.96 -2.24 -3.27
CA ARG A 40 -14.43 -2.26 -3.33
C ARG A 40 -14.97 -3.58 -3.89
N GLU A 41 -14.32 -4.14 -4.91
CA GLU A 41 -14.65 -5.47 -5.43
C GLU A 41 -14.54 -6.52 -4.31
N ARG A 42 -13.40 -6.56 -3.62
CA ARG A 42 -13.16 -7.49 -2.52
C ARG A 42 -14.18 -7.34 -1.40
N ALA A 43 -14.49 -6.11 -1.00
CA ALA A 43 -15.52 -5.83 0.00
C ALA A 43 -16.91 -6.31 -0.44
N SER A 44 -17.27 -6.12 -1.71
CA SER A 44 -18.56 -6.57 -2.27
C SER A 44 -18.67 -8.09 -2.34
N SER A 45 -17.54 -8.80 -2.47
CA SER A 45 -17.48 -10.26 -2.42
C SER A 45 -17.34 -10.84 -0.99
N GLY A 46 -17.36 -9.99 0.04
CA GLY A 46 -17.23 -10.42 1.44
C GLY A 46 -15.81 -10.82 1.85
N GLY A 47 -14.79 -10.38 1.10
CA GLY A 47 -13.39 -10.62 1.46
C GLY A 47 -12.89 -9.68 2.56
N ASP A 48 -11.86 -10.11 3.29
CA ASP A 48 -11.22 -9.29 4.33
C ASP A 48 -10.63 -7.99 3.76
N PRO A 49 -10.59 -6.89 4.54
CA PRO A 49 -9.89 -5.67 4.13
C PRO A 49 -8.40 -5.93 3.88
N LEU A 50 -7.81 -5.17 2.96
CA LEU A 50 -6.37 -5.26 2.69
C LEU A 50 -5.55 -4.77 3.89
N ARG A 51 -4.49 -5.49 4.22
CA ARG A 51 -3.59 -5.15 5.33
C ARG A 51 -2.32 -4.46 4.83
N PHE A 52 -2.12 -3.22 5.26
CA PHE A 52 -0.90 -2.47 4.99
C PHE A 52 -0.06 -2.32 6.26
N ALA A 53 1.22 -2.65 6.20
CA ALA A 53 2.14 -2.39 7.30
C ALA A 53 2.79 -1.01 7.22
N VAL A 54 2.96 -0.39 8.38
CA VAL A 54 3.81 0.78 8.58
C VAL A 54 4.78 0.53 9.72
N VAL A 55 5.94 1.18 9.67
CA VAL A 55 6.98 1.04 10.71
C VAL A 55 6.57 1.69 12.03
N HIS A 56 5.78 2.77 11.95
CA HIS A 56 5.33 3.53 13.12
C HIS A 56 4.01 4.26 12.78
N PRO A 57 3.02 4.29 13.69
CA PRO A 57 1.71 4.87 13.43
C PRO A 57 1.74 6.38 13.21
N HIS A 58 2.69 7.09 13.81
CA HIS A 58 2.87 8.54 13.65
C HIS A 58 4.09 8.88 12.78
N SER A 59 4.37 8.09 11.73
CA SER A 59 5.46 8.38 10.79
C SER A 59 4.96 9.19 9.58
N GLY A 60 5.85 10.03 9.01
CA GLY A 60 5.58 10.73 7.75
C GLY A 60 5.12 9.79 6.64
N HIS A 61 5.67 8.58 6.60
CA HIS A 61 5.31 7.53 5.64
C HIS A 61 3.86 7.06 5.77
N ASN A 62 3.34 6.94 7.01
CA ASN A 62 1.94 6.61 7.25
C ASN A 62 1.02 7.76 6.81
N TYR A 63 1.40 9.01 7.08
CA TYR A 63 0.63 10.16 6.64
C TYR A 63 0.60 10.29 5.12
N GLU A 64 1.74 10.10 4.44
CA GLU A 64 1.81 10.14 2.97
C GLU A 64 1.03 9.00 2.32
N LEU A 65 1.09 7.78 2.89
CA LEU A 65 0.26 6.66 2.44
C LEU A 65 -1.23 7.00 2.58
N ARG A 66 -1.66 7.46 3.76
CA ARG A 66 -3.06 7.83 4.03
C ARG A 66 -3.52 8.98 3.15
N TYR A 67 -2.65 9.96 2.89
CA TYR A 67 -2.95 11.09 2.03
C TYR A 67 -3.15 10.65 0.58
N TRP A 68 -2.25 9.80 0.05
CA TRP A 68 -2.40 9.25 -1.29
C TRP A 68 -3.67 8.42 -1.45
N LEU A 69 -3.98 7.56 -0.48
CA LEU A 69 -5.20 6.76 -0.46
C LEU A 69 -6.45 7.67 -0.45
N ALA A 70 -6.48 8.66 0.44
CA ALA A 70 -7.58 9.61 0.54
C ALA A 70 -7.74 10.45 -0.73
N ALA A 71 -6.64 10.88 -1.36
CA ALA A 71 -6.65 11.59 -2.64
C ALA A 71 -7.23 10.74 -3.79
N CYS A 72 -7.15 9.41 -3.67
CA CYS A 72 -7.77 8.47 -4.61
C CYS A 72 -9.20 8.05 -4.20
N GLY A 73 -9.75 8.67 -3.16
CA GLY A 73 -11.10 8.38 -2.65
C GLY A 73 -11.20 7.06 -1.89
N ILE A 74 -10.10 6.57 -1.32
CA ILE A 74 -10.05 5.41 -0.43
C ILE A 74 -9.98 5.93 1.00
N ASP A 75 -10.90 5.53 1.87
CA ASP A 75 -10.88 5.85 3.29
C ASP A 75 -9.97 4.86 4.04
N PRO A 76 -8.77 5.28 4.47
CA PRO A 76 -7.82 4.38 5.10
C PRO A 76 -8.22 3.93 6.51
N ALA A 77 -9.28 4.52 7.10
CA ALA A 77 -9.79 4.13 8.41
C ALA A 77 -10.87 3.05 8.32
N ARG A 78 -11.46 2.84 7.13
CA ARG A 78 -12.62 1.95 6.94
C ARG A 78 -12.37 0.87 5.90
N GLU A 79 -11.60 1.17 4.87
CA GLU A 79 -11.48 0.32 3.69
C GLU A 79 -10.19 -0.53 3.68
N ILE A 80 -9.25 -0.24 4.59
CA ILE A 80 -8.03 -1.02 4.80
C ILE A 80 -7.75 -1.21 6.29
N GLU A 81 -6.91 -2.17 6.61
CA GLU A 81 -6.34 -2.37 7.93
C GLU A 81 -4.88 -1.92 7.91
N VAL A 82 -4.49 -1.04 8.85
CA VAL A 82 -3.10 -0.60 8.99
C VAL A 82 -2.50 -1.24 10.24
N VAL A 83 -1.46 -2.06 10.05
CA VAL A 83 -0.77 -2.77 11.12
C VAL A 83 0.65 -2.24 11.33
N ILE A 84 1.18 -2.42 12.53
CA ILE A 84 2.57 -2.06 12.84
C ILE A 84 3.42 -3.32 12.72
N VAL A 85 4.38 -3.29 11.79
CA VAL A 85 5.36 -4.38 11.60
C VAL A 85 6.74 -3.76 11.61
N PRO A 86 7.66 -4.21 12.49
CA PRO A 86 9.03 -3.71 12.46
C PRO A 86 9.70 -4.02 11.10
N PRO A 87 10.57 -3.13 10.59
CA PRO A 87 11.24 -3.30 9.30
C PRO A 87 11.83 -4.69 9.01
N PRO A 88 12.55 -5.36 9.94
CA PRO A 88 13.14 -6.67 9.64
C PRO A 88 12.09 -7.77 9.39
N PHE A 89 10.86 -7.57 9.83
CA PHE A 89 9.77 -8.54 9.68
C PHE A 89 8.79 -8.21 8.56
N MET A 90 8.90 -7.04 7.92
CA MET A 90 7.96 -6.63 6.85
C MET A 90 8.02 -7.55 5.64
N ALA A 91 9.22 -7.92 5.19
CA ALA A 91 9.40 -8.81 4.05
C ALA A 91 8.86 -10.22 4.33
N ASP A 92 9.12 -10.75 5.53
CA ASP A 92 8.58 -12.04 5.98
C ASP A 92 7.05 -12.01 6.11
N ALA A 93 6.49 -10.94 6.70
CA ALA A 93 5.05 -10.77 6.82
C ALA A 93 4.37 -10.70 5.45
N LEU A 94 5.00 -10.05 4.46
CA LEU A 94 4.51 -9.99 3.08
C LEU A 94 4.57 -11.37 2.42
N ALA A 95 5.70 -12.08 2.56
CA ALA A 95 5.88 -13.42 1.99
C ALA A 95 4.91 -14.45 2.62
N ALA A 96 4.62 -14.32 3.91
CA ALA A 96 3.67 -15.14 4.63
C ALA A 96 2.19 -14.76 4.38
N GLY A 97 1.91 -13.71 3.58
CA GLY A 97 0.56 -13.24 3.31
C GLY A 97 -0.15 -12.64 4.54
N ARG A 98 0.59 -12.26 5.58
CA ARG A 98 0.05 -11.60 6.77
C ARG A 98 -0.29 -10.13 6.49
N ILE A 99 0.40 -9.53 5.52
CA ILE A 99 0.14 -8.20 4.99
C ILE A 99 0.11 -8.25 3.46
N ASP A 100 -0.64 -7.36 2.85
CA ASP A 100 -0.76 -7.21 1.40
C ASP A 100 0.23 -6.17 0.85
N GLY A 101 0.71 -5.26 1.69
CA GLY A 101 1.73 -4.29 1.33
C GLY A 101 2.32 -3.58 2.54
N TYR A 102 3.37 -2.79 2.33
CA TYR A 102 3.96 -1.94 3.36
C TYR A 102 4.52 -0.65 2.78
N CYS A 103 4.47 0.42 3.57
CA CYS A 103 5.13 1.69 3.24
C CYS A 103 6.41 1.81 4.06
N ALA A 104 7.55 1.87 3.37
CA ALA A 104 8.85 2.10 3.98
C ALA A 104 9.49 3.34 3.34
N GLY A 105 10.08 4.19 4.18
CA GLY A 105 10.94 5.26 3.69
C GLY A 105 12.12 4.62 2.97
N GLY A 106 12.29 4.94 1.68
CA GLY A 106 13.46 4.52 0.94
C GLY A 106 14.69 5.13 1.59
N LYS A 107 15.74 4.33 1.82
CA LYS A 107 17.05 4.93 2.06
C LYS A 107 17.31 5.87 0.88
N ARG A 108 17.53 7.16 1.17
CA ARG A 108 18.23 8.04 0.25
C ARG A 108 19.53 7.30 -0.10
N VAL A 109 19.62 6.73 -1.30
CA VAL A 109 20.92 6.32 -1.83
C VAL A 109 21.65 7.63 -2.04
N GLY A 110 22.43 8.03 -1.03
CA GLY A 110 23.42 9.08 -1.20
C GLY A 110 24.37 8.57 -2.26
N HIS A 111 24.31 9.19 -3.44
CA HIS A 111 25.47 9.27 -4.30
C HIS A 111 26.51 10.07 -3.50
N GLU A 112 27.50 9.36 -2.98
CA GLU A 112 28.85 9.90 -2.73
C GLU A 112 29.69 9.58 -3.96
#